data_AF-A0A1I2S8V9-F1
#
_entry.id   AF-A0A1I2S8V9-F1
#
_cell.length_a   1.000
_cell.length_b   1.000
_cell.length_c   1.000
_cell.angle_alpha   90.00
_cell.angle_beta   90.00
_cell.angle_gamma   90.00
#
_symmetry.space_group_name_H-M   'P 1'
#
loop_
_entity.id
_entity.type
_entity.pdbx_description
1 polymer ?
#
loop_
_entity_poly.entity_id
_entity_poly.type
_entity_poly.pdbx_seq_one_letter_code
_entity_poly.pdbx_strand_id
1 'polypeptide(L)'
;MSLPDRVVRSDRRNTVLGWALTGAVALGGVESLLTGSVVWGGFALVVAAVTAAPALSARDWTVIVPWPLPLFAALAVLVRAFDAYPEIAGYVGIATLALVVVVELDAFTPVEMSRRFAVGFAVLTTMAFQGLWTVAQFYSDRWFGTALLRSQTELQWDYVAVTAVGLVMGVVFERYLEQSARSDPAERPSDSGGAS
;
A
#
# COMPACT_ATOMS: atom_id res chain seq x y z
N MET A 1 17.97 -14.91 10.06
CA MET A 1 16.78 -15.41 10.80
C MET A 1 15.59 -14.72 10.19
N SER A 2 14.84 -15.46 9.41
CA SER A 2 14.04 -14.94 8.31
C SER A 2 12.65 -14.49 8.78
N LEU A 3 12.17 -13.37 8.25
CA LEU A 3 10.80 -12.84 8.38
C LEU A 3 9.62 -13.75 7.94
N PRO A 4 9.77 -14.91 7.23
CA PRO A 4 8.66 -15.74 6.77
C PRO A 4 7.72 -16.24 7.87
N ASP A 5 8.23 -16.66 9.03
CA ASP A 5 7.39 -17.39 9.99
C ASP A 5 6.30 -16.51 10.65
N ARG A 6 6.49 -15.18 10.68
CA ARG A 6 5.48 -14.24 11.23
C ARG A 6 4.47 -13.76 10.18
N VAL A 7 4.78 -13.89 8.90
CA VAL A 7 3.86 -13.52 7.79
C VAL A 7 2.94 -14.69 7.42
N VAL A 8 3.36 -15.94 7.69
CA VAL A 8 2.70 -17.16 7.17
C VAL A 8 1.48 -17.62 8.00
N ARG A 9 1.17 -17.00 9.15
CA ARG A 9 -0.14 -17.17 9.80
C ARG A 9 -0.61 -15.85 10.38
N SER A 10 -1.31 -15.08 9.57
CA SER A 10 -1.85 -13.81 10.04
C SER A 10 -2.86 -14.05 11.17
N ASP A 11 -2.78 -13.25 12.23
CA ASP A 11 -3.82 -13.22 13.25
C ASP A 11 -5.18 -13.03 12.59
N ARG A 12 -6.21 -13.74 13.07
CA ARG A 12 -7.59 -13.67 12.51
C ARG A 12 -8.07 -12.23 12.29
N ARG A 13 -7.63 -11.30 13.13
CA ARG A 13 -7.89 -9.87 13.02
C ARG A 13 -7.26 -9.25 11.77
N ASN A 14 -6.01 -9.55 11.45
CA ASN A 14 -5.35 -9.05 10.24
C ASN A 14 -6.05 -9.56 8.99
N THR A 15 -6.40 -10.85 8.95
CA THR A 15 -7.13 -11.44 7.82
C THR A 15 -8.47 -10.74 7.59
N VAL A 16 -9.29 -10.60 8.63
CA VAL A 16 -10.64 -10.02 8.52
C VAL A 16 -10.57 -8.56 8.13
N LEU A 17 -9.74 -7.76 8.81
CA LEU A 17 -9.61 -6.32 8.50
C LEU A 17 -8.99 -6.11 7.11
N GLY A 18 -7.94 -6.86 6.77
CA GLY A 18 -7.28 -6.78 5.47
C GLY A 18 -8.26 -6.99 4.33
N TRP A 19 -9.01 -8.09 4.35
CA TRP A 19 -10.01 -8.38 3.31
C TRP A 19 -11.18 -7.42 3.28
N ALA A 20 -11.69 -6.99 4.44
CA ALA A 20 -12.77 -6.02 4.49
C ALA A 20 -12.36 -4.68 3.85
N LEU A 21 -11.15 -4.20 4.16
CA LEU A 21 -10.60 -2.96 3.60
C LEU A 21 -10.27 -3.10 2.11
N THR A 22 -9.66 -4.21 1.69
CA THR A 22 -9.42 -4.51 0.27
C THR A 22 -10.72 -4.57 -0.51
N GLY A 23 -11.76 -5.19 0.06
CA GLY A 23 -13.11 -5.22 -0.52
C GLY A 23 -13.71 -3.83 -0.67
N ALA A 24 -13.55 -2.96 0.33
CA ALA A 24 -13.99 -1.56 0.26
C ALA A 24 -13.28 -0.77 -0.86
N VAL A 25 -11.95 -0.96 -1.01
CA VAL A 25 -11.17 -0.35 -2.10
C VAL A 25 -11.67 -0.85 -3.46
N ALA A 26 -11.91 -2.15 -3.60
CA ALA A 26 -12.42 -2.73 -4.85
C ALA A 26 -13.81 -2.20 -5.19
N LEU A 27 -14.71 -2.09 -4.21
CA LEU A 27 -16.06 -1.53 -4.39
C LEU A 27 -16.00 -0.06 -4.82
N GLY A 28 -15.19 0.77 -4.16
CA GLY A 28 -14.99 2.17 -4.57
C GLY A 28 -14.35 2.30 -5.96
N GLY A 29 -13.50 1.35 -6.34
CA GLY A 29 -12.98 1.23 -7.70
C GLY A 29 -14.07 0.93 -8.73
N VAL A 30 -14.94 -0.04 -8.46
CA VAL A 30 -16.09 -0.36 -9.32
C VAL A 30 -17.05 0.83 -9.42
N GLU A 31 -17.38 1.48 -8.29
CA GLU A 31 -18.20 2.69 -8.27
C GLU A 31 -17.59 3.80 -9.13
N SER A 32 -16.28 4.02 -9.03
CA SER A 32 -15.56 4.99 -9.84
C SER A 32 -15.66 4.69 -11.34
N LEU A 33 -15.62 3.41 -11.74
CA LEU A 33 -15.84 3.02 -13.14
C LEU A 33 -17.28 3.31 -13.58
N LEU A 34 -18.26 3.00 -12.74
CA LEU A 34 -19.69 3.21 -13.03
C LEU A 34 -20.05 4.69 -13.15
N THR A 35 -19.33 5.57 -12.44
CA THR A 35 -19.49 7.03 -12.48
C THR A 35 -18.64 7.72 -13.53
N GLY A 36 -17.90 6.96 -14.35
CA GLY A 36 -17.12 7.47 -15.49
C GLY A 36 -15.69 7.88 -15.16
N SER A 37 -15.23 7.70 -13.92
CA SER A 37 -13.85 7.97 -13.50
C SER A 37 -12.93 6.78 -13.80
N VAL A 38 -12.76 6.45 -15.09
CA VAL A 38 -12.08 5.22 -15.56
C VAL A 38 -10.67 5.09 -14.99
N VAL A 39 -9.89 6.17 -15.06
CA VAL A 39 -8.48 6.20 -14.61
C VAL A 39 -8.37 5.89 -13.11
N TRP A 40 -9.28 6.44 -12.31
CA TRP A 40 -9.29 6.24 -10.86
C TRP A 40 -9.89 4.91 -10.43
N GLY A 41 -10.95 4.46 -11.09
CA GLY A 41 -11.51 3.14 -10.85
C GLY A 41 -10.50 2.04 -11.18
N GLY A 42 -9.80 2.17 -12.32
CA GLY A 42 -8.71 1.28 -12.69
C GLY A 42 -7.58 1.28 -11.65
N PHE A 43 -7.17 2.45 -11.17
CA PHE A 43 -6.17 2.58 -10.12
C PHE A 43 -6.55 1.84 -8.83
N ALA A 44 -7.74 2.09 -8.30
CA ALA A 44 -8.21 1.44 -7.07
C ALA A 44 -8.30 -0.09 -7.23
N LEU A 45 -8.74 -0.57 -8.40
CA LEU A 45 -8.78 -2.00 -8.71
C LEU A 45 -7.37 -2.62 -8.81
N VAL A 46 -6.39 -1.90 -9.36
CA VAL A 46 -4.98 -2.34 -9.35
C VAL A 46 -4.48 -2.47 -7.92
N VAL A 47 -4.74 -1.47 -7.06
CA VAL A 47 -4.35 -1.54 -5.64
C VAL A 47 -4.97 -2.75 -4.95
N ALA A 48 -6.27 -2.98 -5.14
CA ALA A 48 -6.96 -4.13 -4.57
C ALA A 48 -6.40 -5.46 -5.10
N ALA A 49 -6.12 -5.54 -6.40
CA ALA A 49 -5.56 -6.74 -7.03
C ALA A 49 -4.15 -7.07 -6.54
N VAL A 50 -3.27 -6.06 -6.44
CA VAL A 50 -1.91 -6.26 -5.90
C VAL A 50 -2.01 -6.68 -4.43
N THR A 51 -2.81 -6.00 -3.61
CA THR A 51 -3.03 -6.36 -2.20
C THR A 51 -3.51 -7.81 -2.01
N ALA A 52 -4.30 -8.33 -2.96
CA ALA A 52 -4.80 -9.70 -2.97
C ALA A 52 -3.83 -10.71 -3.61
N ALA A 53 -2.77 -10.27 -4.29
CA ALA A 53 -1.86 -11.12 -5.03
C ALA A 53 -1.20 -12.22 -4.17
N PRO A 54 -0.76 -11.96 -2.92
CA PRO A 54 -0.21 -12.99 -2.05
C PRO A 54 -1.18 -14.14 -1.80
N ALA A 55 -2.43 -13.83 -1.48
CA ALA A 55 -3.47 -14.82 -1.21
C ALA A 55 -3.79 -15.67 -2.44
N LEU A 56 -3.83 -15.03 -3.62
CA LEU A 56 -4.09 -15.71 -4.90
C LEU A 56 -2.93 -16.62 -5.30
N SER A 57 -1.68 -16.17 -5.09
CA SER A 57 -0.47 -16.93 -5.39
C SER A 57 -0.30 -18.13 -4.45
N ALA A 58 -0.44 -17.91 -3.14
CA ALA A 58 -0.36 -18.95 -2.12
C ALA A 58 -1.60 -19.87 -2.08
N ARG A 59 -2.69 -19.49 -2.75
CA ARG A 59 -4.02 -20.13 -2.65
C ARG A 59 -4.51 -20.27 -1.20
N ASP A 60 -4.12 -19.31 -0.35
CA ASP A 60 -4.48 -19.25 1.06
C ASP A 60 -4.96 -17.84 1.40
N TRP A 61 -6.25 -17.72 1.70
CA TRP A 61 -6.90 -16.45 2.02
C TRP A 61 -6.40 -15.83 3.33
N THR A 62 -5.66 -16.57 4.15
CA THR A 62 -5.04 -16.05 5.38
C THR A 62 -3.70 -15.34 5.13
N VAL A 63 -3.13 -15.49 3.93
CA VAL A 63 -1.89 -14.85 3.52
C VAL A 63 -2.21 -13.52 2.84
N ILE A 64 -2.29 -12.46 3.64
CA ILE A 64 -2.57 -11.10 3.17
C ILE A 64 -1.60 -10.11 3.81
N VAL A 65 -1.31 -9.02 3.11
CA VAL A 65 -0.49 -7.93 3.63
C VAL A 65 -1.08 -7.34 4.93
N PRO A 66 -0.26 -6.68 5.77
CA PRO A 66 -0.74 -6.11 7.02
C PRO A 66 -1.89 -5.12 6.78
N TRP A 67 -2.95 -5.23 7.58
CA TRP A 67 -4.18 -4.44 7.45
C TRP A 67 -4.01 -2.90 7.41
N PRO A 68 -2.94 -2.26 7.93
CA PRO A 68 -2.75 -0.81 7.76
C PRO A 68 -2.56 -0.40 6.29
N LEU A 69 -2.02 -1.28 5.43
CA LEU A 69 -1.85 -0.97 4.01
C LEU A 69 -3.20 -0.82 3.29
N PRO A 70 -4.10 -1.82 3.29
CA PRO A 70 -5.42 -1.63 2.71
C PRO A 70 -6.23 -0.56 3.45
N LEU A 71 -5.92 -0.23 4.71
CA LEU A 71 -6.52 0.94 5.38
C LEU A 71 -6.12 2.25 4.69
N PHE A 72 -4.84 2.48 4.40
CA PHE A 72 -4.40 3.68 3.69
C PHE A 72 -5.05 3.79 2.31
N ALA A 73 -5.15 2.67 1.59
CA ALA A 73 -5.85 2.62 0.30
C ALA A 73 -7.34 2.95 0.44
N ALA A 74 -8.02 2.35 1.43
CA ALA A 74 -9.44 2.60 1.68
C ALA A 74 -9.69 4.07 2.06
N LEU A 75 -8.81 4.66 2.88
CA LEU A 75 -8.88 6.06 3.24
C LEU A 75 -8.68 6.97 2.04
N ALA A 76 -7.72 6.67 1.16
CA ALA A 76 -7.52 7.41 -0.08
C ALA A 76 -8.77 7.40 -0.96
N VAL A 77 -9.37 6.22 -1.18
CA VAL A 77 -10.62 6.08 -1.93
C VAL A 77 -11.76 6.88 -1.27
N LEU A 78 -11.91 6.79 0.05
CA LEU A 78 -12.94 7.48 0.80
C LEU A 78 -12.80 9.01 0.71
N VAL A 79 -11.62 9.53 1.01
CA VAL A 79 -11.29 10.97 0.97
C VAL A 79 -11.58 11.53 -0.43
N ARG A 80 -11.22 10.78 -1.47
CA ARG A 80 -11.52 11.13 -2.85
C ARG A 80 -13.03 11.10 -3.18
N ALA A 81 -13.77 10.12 -2.68
CA ALA A 81 -15.21 10.00 -2.92
C ALA A 81 -16.01 11.20 -2.38
N PHE A 82 -15.52 11.83 -1.31
CA PHE A 82 -16.10 13.07 -0.75
C PHE A 82 -15.55 14.36 -1.39
N ASP A 83 -14.74 14.25 -2.45
CA ASP A 83 -14.04 15.37 -3.11
C ASP A 83 -13.19 16.22 -2.15
N ALA A 84 -12.78 15.64 -1.02
CA ALA A 84 -11.95 16.28 -0.03
C ALA A 84 -10.48 16.07 -0.40
N TYR A 85 -9.74 17.11 -0.75
CA TYR A 85 -8.29 17.01 -1.03
C TYR A 85 -7.91 15.88 -2.02
N PRO A 86 -8.47 15.87 -3.25
CA PRO A 86 -8.34 14.75 -4.20
C PRO A 86 -6.89 14.45 -4.61
N GLU A 87 -6.02 15.45 -4.57
CA GLU A 87 -4.57 15.33 -4.84
C GLU A 87 -3.89 14.48 -3.77
N ILE A 88 -4.13 14.80 -2.48
CA ILE A 88 -3.56 14.08 -1.33
C ILE A 88 -4.03 12.63 -1.33
N ALA A 89 -5.30 12.39 -1.62
CA ALA A 89 -5.83 11.02 -1.79
C ALA A 89 -5.07 10.25 -2.88
N GLY A 90 -4.78 10.88 -4.01
CA GLY A 90 -3.96 10.29 -5.06
C GLY A 90 -2.56 9.91 -4.59
N TYR A 91 -1.88 10.83 -3.89
CA TYR A 91 -0.53 10.57 -3.37
C TYR A 91 -0.51 9.41 -2.35
N VAL A 92 -1.48 9.39 -1.43
CA VAL A 92 -1.62 8.31 -0.44
C VAL A 92 -1.90 6.99 -1.13
N GLY A 93 -2.77 6.97 -2.14
CA GLY A 93 -3.02 5.78 -2.95
C GLY A 93 -1.75 5.23 -3.60
N ILE A 94 -0.99 6.09 -4.27
CA ILE A 94 0.24 5.71 -4.98
C ILE A 94 1.32 5.23 -4.01
N ALA A 95 1.51 5.93 -2.90
CA ALA A 95 2.42 5.51 -1.84
C ALA A 95 1.97 4.18 -1.20
N THR A 96 0.67 3.93 -1.08
CA THR A 96 0.14 2.67 -0.56
C THR A 96 0.46 1.52 -1.53
N LEU A 97 0.22 1.72 -2.82
CA LEU A 97 0.58 0.73 -3.85
C LEU A 97 2.06 0.39 -3.79
N ALA A 98 2.91 1.41 -3.68
CA ALA A 98 4.36 1.21 -3.53
C ALA A 98 4.70 0.39 -2.30
N LEU A 99 4.14 0.71 -1.13
CA LEU A 99 4.40 -0.03 0.11
C LEU A 99 3.93 -1.48 0.03
N VAL A 100 2.75 -1.74 -0.56
CA VAL A 100 2.27 -3.11 -0.79
C VAL A 100 3.28 -3.89 -1.63
N VAL A 101 3.73 -3.32 -2.76
CA VAL A 101 4.74 -3.96 -3.61
C VAL A 101 6.04 -4.22 -2.86
N VAL A 102 6.55 -3.23 -2.11
CA VAL A 102 7.78 -3.41 -1.32
C VAL A 102 7.64 -4.51 -0.28
N VAL A 103 6.52 -4.54 0.44
CA VAL A 103 6.25 -5.56 1.47
C VAL A 103 6.14 -6.94 0.85
N GLU A 104 5.48 -7.05 -0.29
CA GLU A 104 5.37 -8.33 -1.00
C GLU A 104 6.74 -8.79 -1.51
N LEU A 105 7.57 -7.87 -2.01
CA LEU A 105 8.93 -8.22 -2.43
C LEU A 105 9.78 -8.72 -1.26
N ASP A 106 9.76 -8.06 -0.12
CA ASP A 106 10.50 -8.49 1.08
C ASP A 106 9.97 -9.81 1.67
N ALA A 107 8.65 -10.04 1.60
CA ALA A 107 8.02 -11.23 2.17
C ALA A 107 8.07 -12.48 1.27
N PHE A 108 7.95 -12.32 -0.05
CA PHE A 108 7.77 -13.43 -1.00
C PHE A 108 8.96 -13.64 -1.95
N THR A 109 9.99 -12.80 -1.86
CA THR A 109 11.20 -12.89 -2.67
C THR A 109 12.40 -13.08 -1.74
N PRO A 110 13.49 -13.74 -2.17
CA PRO A 110 14.70 -13.88 -1.37
C PRO A 110 15.48 -12.56 -1.13
N VAL A 111 14.86 -11.41 -1.35
CA VAL A 111 15.49 -10.09 -1.21
C VAL A 111 15.41 -9.68 0.25
N GLU A 112 16.52 -9.76 0.98
CA GLU A 112 16.59 -9.28 2.35
C GLU A 112 16.78 -7.76 2.38
N MET A 113 15.75 -7.01 2.78
CA MET A 113 15.84 -5.55 2.90
C MET A 113 16.16 -5.11 4.33
N SER A 114 17.20 -4.31 4.49
CA SER A 114 17.36 -3.56 5.74
C SER A 114 16.21 -2.56 5.89
N ARG A 115 15.80 -2.31 7.12
CA ARG A 115 14.75 -1.36 7.50
C ARG A 115 14.81 -0.01 6.77
N ARG A 116 15.97 0.64 6.80
CA ARG A 116 16.22 1.92 6.11
C ARG A 116 16.16 1.79 4.59
N PHE A 117 16.64 0.66 4.06
CA PHE A 117 16.59 0.39 2.63
C PHE A 117 15.15 0.20 2.16
N ALA A 118 14.31 -0.49 2.93
CA ALA A 118 12.89 -0.68 2.60
C ALA A 118 12.14 0.65 2.49
N VAL A 119 12.38 1.60 3.41
CA VAL A 119 11.79 2.95 3.32
C VAL A 119 12.28 3.69 2.08
N GLY A 120 13.60 3.71 1.83
CA GLY A 120 14.16 4.37 0.65
C GLY A 120 13.64 3.75 -0.66
N PHE A 121 13.57 2.43 -0.71
CA PHE A 121 13.03 1.69 -1.85
C PHE A 121 11.54 1.92 -2.05
N ALA A 122 10.75 2.05 -0.98
CA ALA A 122 9.34 2.43 -1.06
C ALA A 122 9.16 3.84 -1.62
N VAL A 123 9.99 4.81 -1.21
CA VAL A 123 9.96 6.18 -1.77
C VAL A 123 10.32 6.17 -3.25
N LEU A 124 11.37 5.43 -3.65
CA LEU A 124 11.75 5.29 -5.06
C LEU A 124 10.63 4.64 -5.89
N THR A 125 10.03 3.57 -5.38
CA THR A 125 8.89 2.88 -6.01
C THR A 125 7.67 3.80 -6.10
N THR A 126 7.41 4.62 -5.07
CA THR A 126 6.35 5.64 -5.08
C THR A 126 6.56 6.65 -6.20
N MET A 127 7.76 7.20 -6.33
CA MET A 127 8.09 8.14 -7.40
C MET A 127 7.99 7.48 -8.79
N ALA A 128 8.40 6.21 -8.90
CA ALA A 128 8.25 5.46 -10.16
C ALA A 128 6.77 5.29 -10.55
N PHE A 129 5.90 4.94 -9.59
CA PHE A 129 4.46 4.86 -9.83
C PHE A 129 3.83 6.23 -10.11
N GLN A 130 4.27 7.31 -9.46
CA GLN A 130 3.85 8.67 -9.82
C GLN A 130 4.24 9.01 -11.27
N GLY A 131 5.44 8.58 -11.69
CA GLY A 131 5.90 8.65 -13.08
C GLY A 131 4.92 8.00 -14.04
N LEU A 132 4.61 6.73 -13.81
CA LEU A 132 3.67 5.97 -14.62
C LEU A 132 2.27 6.59 -14.62
N TRP A 133 1.82 7.07 -13.46
CA TRP A 133 0.54 7.75 -13.30
C TRP A 133 0.47 9.04 -14.11
N THR A 134 1.54 9.85 -14.08
CA THR A 134 1.65 11.07 -14.89
C THR A 134 1.58 10.76 -16.38
N VAL A 135 2.23 9.68 -16.83
CA VAL A 135 2.16 9.23 -18.23
C VAL A 135 0.74 8.80 -18.59
N ALA A 136 0.04 8.07 -17.70
CA ALA A 136 -1.35 7.68 -17.92
C ALA A 136 -2.28 8.90 -18.03
N GLN A 137 -2.11 9.89 -17.15
CA GLN A 137 -2.84 11.16 -17.22
C GLN A 137 -2.55 11.91 -18.53
N PHE A 138 -1.29 11.98 -18.95
CA PHE A 138 -0.91 12.62 -20.21
C PHE A 138 -1.61 12.01 -21.42
N TYR A 139 -1.61 10.67 -21.54
CA TYR A 139 -2.32 9.99 -22.61
C TYR A 139 -3.85 10.12 -22.48
N SER A 140 -4.36 10.18 -21.24
CA SER A 140 -5.77 10.45 -20.98
C SER A 140 -6.19 11.81 -21.55
N ASP A 141 -5.42 12.87 -21.23
CA ASP A 141 -5.67 14.22 -21.72
C ASP A 141 -5.54 14.28 -23.26
N ARG A 142 -4.56 13.56 -23.82
CA ARG A 142 -4.30 13.52 -25.27
C ARG A 142 -5.40 12.84 -26.08
N TRP A 143 -5.95 11.73 -25.59
CA TRP A 143 -6.86 10.87 -26.36
C TRP A 143 -8.33 10.98 -25.94
N PHE A 144 -8.60 11.25 -24.67
CA PHE A 144 -9.96 11.32 -24.12
C PHE A 144 -10.38 12.76 -23.79
N GLY A 145 -9.51 13.75 -24.02
CA GLY A 145 -9.81 15.16 -23.79
C GLY A 145 -10.02 15.50 -22.32
N THR A 146 -9.46 14.71 -21.40
CA THR A 146 -9.46 15.05 -19.98
C THR A 146 -8.55 16.27 -19.72
N ALA A 147 -8.68 16.87 -18.53
CA ALA A 147 -7.85 17.97 -18.07
C ALA A 147 -7.22 17.64 -16.72
N LEU A 148 -6.54 16.49 -16.66
CA LEU A 148 -5.92 15.97 -15.43
C LEU A 148 -4.59 16.68 -15.13
N LEU A 149 -3.79 16.99 -16.15
CA LEU A 149 -2.55 17.76 -16.02
C LEU A 149 -2.80 19.24 -16.32
N ARG A 150 -2.73 20.09 -15.30
CA ARG A 150 -3.02 21.52 -15.44
C ARG A 150 -1.81 22.38 -15.80
N SER A 151 -0.69 22.20 -15.11
CA SER A 151 0.52 23.00 -15.33
C SER A 151 1.80 22.26 -14.94
N GLN A 152 2.93 22.69 -15.50
CA GLN A 152 4.25 22.14 -15.15
C GLN A 152 4.60 22.40 -13.67
N THR A 153 4.29 23.58 -13.15
CA THR A 153 4.59 23.95 -11.76
C THR A 153 3.78 23.13 -10.76
N GLU A 154 2.49 22.94 -11.03
CA GLU A 154 1.62 22.08 -10.20
C GLU A 154 2.14 20.64 -10.21
N LEU A 155 2.48 20.11 -11.39
CA LEU A 155 3.08 18.78 -11.49
C LEU A 155 4.39 18.67 -10.70
N GLN A 156 5.28 19.66 -10.74
CA GLN A 156 6.51 19.66 -9.95
C GLN A 156 6.23 19.60 -8.44
N TRP A 157 5.24 20.35 -7.98
CA TRP A 157 4.79 20.29 -6.58
C TRP A 157 4.12 18.97 -6.23
N ASP A 158 3.40 18.33 -7.15
CA ASP A 158 2.86 16.97 -6.96
C ASP A 158 3.98 15.97 -6.67
N TYR A 159 5.11 16.05 -7.39
CA TYR A 159 6.26 15.17 -7.14
C TYR A 159 6.92 15.44 -5.78
N VAL A 160 6.96 16.68 -5.33
CA VAL A 160 7.43 17.01 -3.98
C VAL A 160 6.48 16.43 -2.93
N ALA A 161 5.18 16.65 -3.11
CA ALA A 161 4.14 16.19 -2.19
C ALA A 161 4.07 14.67 -2.10
N VAL A 162 4.07 13.96 -3.25
CA VAL A 162 4.03 12.49 -3.27
C VAL A 162 5.28 11.88 -2.65
N THR A 163 6.44 12.50 -2.84
CA THR A 163 7.69 12.05 -2.21
C THR A 163 7.62 12.22 -0.69
N ALA A 164 7.10 13.37 -0.22
CA ALA A 164 6.90 13.60 1.20
C ALA A 164 5.89 12.60 1.81
N VAL A 165 4.77 12.35 1.14
CA VAL A 165 3.76 11.36 1.55
C VAL A 165 4.36 9.96 1.58
N GLY A 166 5.09 9.55 0.54
CA GLY A 166 5.78 8.27 0.47
C GLY A 166 6.78 8.08 1.61
N LEU A 167 7.54 9.12 1.95
CA LEU A 167 8.49 9.11 3.07
C LEU A 167 7.77 8.97 4.41
N VAL A 168 6.75 9.79 4.65
CA VAL A 168 5.96 9.76 5.90
C VAL A 168 5.32 8.39 6.08
N MET A 169 4.65 7.87 5.05
CA MET A 169 3.99 6.57 5.11
C MET A 169 4.98 5.42 5.26
N GLY A 170 6.12 5.46 4.56
CA GLY A 170 7.18 4.45 4.71
C GLY A 170 7.70 4.38 6.14
N VAL A 171 7.97 5.52 6.76
CA VAL A 171 8.41 5.59 8.17
C VAL A 171 7.32 5.15 9.14
N VAL A 172 6.07 5.59 8.94
CA VAL A 172 4.93 5.19 9.79
C VAL A 172 4.74 3.67 9.74
N PHE A 173 4.79 3.10 8.53
CA PHE A 173 4.60 1.68 8.33
C PHE A 173 5.76 0.85 8.89
N GLU A 174 7.00 1.29 8.71
CA GLU A 174 8.18 0.68 9.33
C GLU A 174 8.02 0.60 10.85
N ARG A 175 7.59 1.70 11.50
CA ARG A 175 7.34 1.70 12.95
C ARG A 175 6.20 0.77 13.37
N TYR A 176 5.15 0.66 12.55
CA TYR A 176 4.08 -0.30 12.80
C TYR A 176 4.61 -1.74 12.80
N LEU A 177 5.46 -2.10 11.83
CA LEU A 177 6.08 -3.43 11.78
C LEU A 177 6.96 -3.69 13.00
N GLU A 178 7.77 -2.71 13.41
CA GLU A 178 8.59 -2.82 14.62
C GLU A 178 7.76 -3.06 15.88
N GLN A 179 6.67 -2.30 16.04
CA GLN A 179 5.82 -2.40 17.22
C GLN A 179 5.04 -3.71 17.25
N SER A 180 4.61 -4.20 16.09
CA SER A 180 3.96 -5.50 15.95
C SER A 180 4.92 -6.63 16.32
N ALA A 181 6.18 -6.55 15.89
CA ALA A 181 7.21 -7.53 16.23
C ALA A 181 7.52 -7.59 17.74
N ARG A 182 7.50 -6.45 18.44
CA ARG A 182 7.72 -6.35 19.90
C ARG A 182 6.56 -6.87 20.74
N SER A 183 5.33 -6.83 20.21
CA SER A 183 4.12 -7.16 20.96
C SER A 183 3.81 -8.66 20.98
N ASP A 184 4.59 -9.47 20.25
CA ASP A 184 4.42 -10.90 20.11
C ASP A 184 5.06 -11.66 21.32
N PRO A 185 4.26 -12.21 22.27
CA PRO A 185 4.76 -12.69 23.56
C PRO A 185 5.43 -14.07 23.54
N ALA A 186 5.58 -14.71 22.37
CA ALA A 186 6.08 -16.08 22.23
C ALA A 186 7.56 -16.26 22.61
N GLU A 187 8.27 -15.17 22.91
CA GLU A 187 9.72 -15.16 23.16
C GLU A 187 10.05 -14.69 24.59
N ARG A 188 9.27 -15.13 25.60
CA ARG A 188 9.82 -15.20 26.97
C ARG A 188 10.70 -16.46 27.02
N PRO A 189 12.02 -16.35 27.24
CA PRO A 189 12.81 -17.49 27.62
C PRO A 189 12.16 -18.05 28.89
N SER A 190 11.70 -19.30 28.84
CA SER A 190 11.42 -20.05 30.05
C SER A 190 12.76 -20.18 30.78
N ASP A 191 13.05 -19.23 31.65
CA ASP A 191 14.10 -19.34 32.65
C ASP A 191 13.59 -20.34 33.69
N SER A 192 13.52 -21.61 33.29
CA SER A 192 13.44 -22.72 34.21
C SER A 192 14.84 -22.93 34.75
N GLY A 193 15.18 -22.10 35.74
CA GLY A 193 16.09 -22.50 36.80
C GLY A 193 15.57 -23.80 37.40
N GLY A 194 16.08 -24.91 36.90
CA GLY A 194 15.95 -26.23 37.49
C GLY A 194 17.21 -26.54 38.27
N ALA A 195 17.30 -25.96 39.47
CA ALA A 195 18.15 -26.51 40.51
C ALA A 195 17.53 -27.82 40.99
N SER A 196 18.23 -28.94 40.79
CA SER A 196 18.24 -30.12 41.65
C SER A 196 19.22 -31.15 41.11
#